data_AF-A0A6P5EDF2-F1
#
_entry.id   AF-A0A6P5EDF2-F1
#
_cell.length_a   1.000
_cell.length_b   1.000
_cell.length_c   1.000
_cell.angle_alpha   90.00
_cell.angle_beta   90.00
_cell.angle_gamma   90.00
#
_symmetry.space_group_name_H-M   'P 1'
#
loop_
_entity.id
_entity.type
_entity.pdbx_description
1 polymer ?
#
loop_
_entity_poly.entity_id
_entity_poly.type
_entity_poly.pdbx_seq_one_letter_code
_entity_poly.pdbx_strand_id
1 'polypeptide(L)'
;MVRRCENAVRGEIFSHAQIIYCNIGNPQARDRQPITFFREVLALCDYPALSDTDKTSALFSSDAKARAWQILDLIPGRATSAYSHSQGIKGLCEAIAAEIAARDGFPSDADDIFLTDGKVDVIVHNFSTIGFDAPSSKSTTILWKSRCYSS
;
A
#
# COMPACT_ATOMS: atom_id res chain seq x y z
N MET A 1 -6.86 -33.54 -16.75
CA MET A 1 -7.09 -33.08 -15.37
C MET A 1 -7.88 -31.77 -15.44
N VAL A 2 -9.20 -31.83 -15.29
CA VAL A 2 -10.10 -30.67 -15.37
C VAL A 2 -10.08 -29.96 -14.03
N ARG A 3 -9.55 -28.73 -13.98
CA ARG A 3 -9.68 -27.88 -12.78
C ARG A 3 -11.11 -27.33 -12.75
N ARG A 4 -11.87 -27.62 -11.69
CA ARG A 4 -13.20 -27.02 -11.48
C ARG A 4 -13.04 -25.50 -11.40
N CYS A 5 -13.71 -24.78 -12.30
CA CYS A 5 -13.86 -23.33 -12.19
C CYS A 5 -14.92 -23.05 -11.12
N GLU A 6 -14.55 -22.32 -10.06
CA GLU A 6 -15.47 -21.90 -8.98
C GLU A 6 -16.31 -20.68 -9.35
N ASN A 7 -16.18 -20.14 -10.57
CA ASN A 7 -16.90 -18.95 -11.01
C ASN A 7 -17.75 -19.21 -12.27
N ALA A 8 -18.92 -18.57 -12.31
CA ALA A 8 -19.95 -18.75 -13.33
C ALA A 8 -19.44 -18.39 -14.74
N VAL A 9 -19.13 -19.40 -15.54
CA VAL A 9 -19.00 -19.28 -16.99
C VAL A 9 -20.35 -19.62 -17.60
N ARG A 10 -21.00 -18.68 -18.28
CA ARG A 10 -22.11 -18.99 -19.19
C ARG A 10 -21.53 -19.49 -20.51
N GLY A 11 -21.38 -20.80 -20.69
CA GLY A 11 -20.97 -21.40 -21.96
C GLY A 11 -20.05 -22.62 -21.84
N GLU A 12 -19.67 -23.20 -22.98
CA GLU A 12 -18.72 -24.32 -23.05
C GLU A 12 -17.31 -23.88 -22.65
N ILE A 13 -16.69 -24.66 -21.76
CA ILE A 13 -15.31 -24.44 -21.32
C ILE A 13 -14.39 -25.21 -22.27
N PHE A 14 -13.73 -24.49 -23.19
CA PHE A 14 -12.70 -25.07 -24.03
C PHE A 14 -11.47 -25.40 -23.18
N SER A 15 -10.91 -26.60 -23.35
CA SER A 15 -9.74 -27.10 -22.60
C SER A 15 -8.46 -26.27 -22.75
N HIS A 16 -8.45 -25.32 -23.69
CA HIS A 16 -7.34 -24.40 -23.97
C HIS A 16 -7.70 -22.91 -23.72
N ALA A 17 -8.85 -22.62 -23.10
CA ALA A 17 -9.25 -21.24 -22.83
C ALA A 17 -8.45 -20.62 -21.67
N GLN A 18 -7.92 -19.41 -21.89
CA GLN A 18 -7.31 -18.60 -20.84
C GLN A 18 -8.40 -18.01 -19.93
N ILE A 19 -8.27 -18.20 -18.61
CA ILE A 19 -9.17 -17.60 -17.62
C ILE A 19 -8.71 -16.16 -17.35
N ILE A 20 -9.61 -15.19 -17.53
CA ILE A 20 -9.36 -13.77 -17.25
C ILE A 20 -10.14 -13.37 -15.99
N TYR A 21 -9.44 -13.06 -14.90
CA TYR A 21 -10.05 -12.77 -13.59
C TYR A 21 -10.57 -11.34 -13.46
N CYS A 22 -11.85 -11.09 -13.77
CA CYS A 22 -12.51 -9.78 -13.66
C CYS A 22 -13.09 -9.43 -12.29
N ASN A 23 -12.93 -10.30 -11.30
CA ASN A 23 -13.56 -10.18 -9.99
C ASN A 23 -12.75 -9.34 -8.98
N ILE A 24 -11.45 -9.14 -9.20
CA ILE A 24 -10.58 -8.37 -8.29
C ILE A 24 -9.96 -7.20 -9.06
N GLY A 25 -10.00 -6.01 -8.45
CA GLY A 25 -9.28 -4.84 -8.92
C GLY A 25 -7.78 -4.97 -8.68
N ASN A 26 -7.11 -5.84 -9.44
CA ASN A 26 -5.65 -6.00 -9.45
C ASN A 26 -5.09 -5.50 -10.80
N PRO A 27 -4.79 -4.19 -10.94
CA PRO A 27 -4.47 -3.60 -12.23
C PRO A 27 -3.13 -4.08 -12.80
N GLN A 28 -2.12 -4.36 -11.96
CA GLN A 28 -0.80 -4.81 -12.41
C GLN A 28 -0.82 -6.25 -12.93
N ALA A 29 -1.72 -7.10 -12.42
CA ALA A 29 -1.99 -8.41 -13.02
C ALA A 29 -2.71 -8.33 -14.38
N ARG A 30 -3.04 -7.12 -14.84
CA ARG A 30 -3.86 -6.79 -16.02
C ARG A 30 -3.11 -5.82 -16.94
N ASP A 31 -1.84 -6.11 -17.21
CA ASP A 31 -0.96 -5.40 -18.15
C ASP A 31 -0.70 -3.91 -17.87
N ARG A 32 -1.18 -3.37 -16.73
CA ARG A 32 -0.79 -2.03 -16.28
C ARG A 32 0.67 -2.07 -15.84
N GLN A 33 1.52 -1.43 -16.62
CA GLN A 33 2.92 -1.25 -16.25
C GLN A 33 3.03 -0.44 -14.96
N PRO A 34 3.95 -0.80 -14.05
CA PRO A 34 4.24 0.02 -12.87
C PRO A 34 4.69 1.42 -13.28
N ILE A 35 4.38 2.41 -12.44
CA ILE A 35 4.88 3.78 -12.65
C ILE A 35 6.39 3.79 -12.39
N THR A 36 7.17 4.23 -13.38
CA THR A 36 8.64 4.18 -13.37
C THR A 36 9.25 4.93 -12.19
N PHE A 37 8.80 6.16 -11.94
CA PHE A 37 9.32 7.00 -10.85
C PHE A 37 9.30 6.29 -9.48
N PHE A 38 8.19 5.62 -9.14
CA PHE A 38 8.10 4.90 -7.86
C PHE A 38 9.05 3.70 -7.80
N ARG A 39 9.26 3.00 -8.93
CA ARG A 39 10.22 1.89 -9.01
C ARG A 39 11.66 2.37 -8.87
N GLU A 40 12.01 3.48 -9.50
CA GLU A 40 13.33 4.11 -9.39
C GLU A 40 13.64 4.50 -7.94
N VAL A 41 12.71 5.22 -7.29
CA VAL A 41 12.88 5.66 -5.89
C VAL A 41 13.04 4.46 -4.95
N LEU A 42 12.17 3.45 -5.06
CA LEU A 42 12.25 2.26 -4.21
C LEU A 42 13.57 1.50 -4.39
N ALA A 43 14.02 1.32 -5.64
CA ALA A 43 15.29 0.66 -5.92
C ALA A 43 16.48 1.41 -5.30
N LEU A 44 16.46 2.74 -5.33
CA LEU A 44 17.49 3.58 -4.72
C LEU A 44 17.41 3.59 -3.18
N CYS A 45 16.23 3.49 -2.58
CA CYS A 45 16.08 3.33 -1.14
C CYS A 45 16.60 1.95 -0.67
N ASP A 46 16.33 0.89 -1.43
CA ASP A 46 16.77 -0.48 -1.12
C ASP A 46 18.28 -0.66 -1.34
N TYR A 47 18.85 -0.02 -2.37
CA TYR A 47 20.27 -0.09 -2.63
C TYR A 47 20.87 1.28 -3.00
N PRO A 48 21.16 2.14 -2.00
CA PRO A 48 21.63 3.51 -2.23
C PRO A 48 22.94 3.62 -3.03
N ALA A 49 23.81 2.61 -2.97
CA ALA A 49 25.07 2.60 -3.72
C ALA A 49 24.88 2.68 -5.25
N LEU A 50 23.67 2.39 -5.76
CA LEU A 50 23.33 2.55 -7.17
C LEU A 50 23.31 4.02 -7.64
N SER A 51 23.17 5.00 -6.74
CA SER A 51 23.21 6.42 -7.13
C SER A 51 24.62 6.93 -7.45
N ASP A 52 25.63 6.32 -6.84
CA ASP A 52 27.00 6.87 -6.76
C ASP A 52 27.98 6.20 -7.73
N THR A 53 27.50 5.24 -8.53
CA THR A 53 28.32 4.56 -9.53
C THR A 53 28.15 5.23 -10.89
N ASP A 54 29.26 5.63 -11.53
CA ASP A 54 29.27 6.25 -12.87
C ASP A 54 28.49 5.42 -13.92
N LYS A 55 28.49 4.09 -13.76
CA LYS A 55 27.81 3.14 -14.65
C LYS A 55 26.29 3.14 -14.52
N THR A 56 25.75 3.49 -13.35
CA THR A 56 24.30 3.43 -13.06
C THR A 56 23.68 4.81 -12.87
N SER A 57 24.50 5.85 -12.75
CA SER A 57 24.02 7.22 -12.59
C SER A 57 23.11 7.67 -13.75
N ALA A 58 23.35 7.21 -14.98
CA ALA A 58 22.50 7.52 -16.13
C ALA A 58 21.17 6.72 -16.17
N LEU A 59 20.98 5.72 -15.31
CA LEU A 59 19.80 4.85 -15.32
C LEU A 59 18.61 5.41 -14.54
N PHE A 60 18.84 6.39 -13.66
CA PHE A 60 17.81 6.93 -12.78
C PHE A 60 17.63 8.43 -13.03
N SER A 61 16.37 8.87 -13.06
CA SER A 61 16.05 10.30 -13.14
C SER A 61 16.62 11.10 -11.96
N SER A 62 16.97 12.36 -12.19
CA SER A 62 17.46 13.27 -11.13
C SER A 62 16.47 13.39 -9.98
N ASP A 63 15.18 13.43 -10.32
CA ASP A 63 14.09 13.63 -9.37
C ASP A 63 13.89 12.39 -8.51
N ALA A 64 14.03 11.18 -9.09
CA ALA A 64 13.98 9.94 -8.31
C ALA A 64 15.15 9.83 -7.34
N LYS A 65 16.37 10.22 -7.74
CA LYS A 65 17.53 10.26 -6.84
C LYS A 65 17.29 11.25 -5.70
N ALA A 66 16.86 12.46 -6.02
CA ALA A 66 16.57 13.48 -5.01
C ALA A 66 15.51 12.98 -4.03
N ARG A 67 14.43 12.37 -4.53
CA ARG A 67 13.36 11.83 -3.70
C ARG A 67 13.81 10.65 -2.83
N ALA A 68 14.64 9.75 -3.36
CA ALA A 68 15.18 8.63 -2.59
C ALA A 68 16.03 9.13 -1.42
N TRP A 69 16.93 10.09 -1.67
CA TRP A 69 17.74 10.69 -0.61
C TRP A 69 16.91 11.42 0.44
N GLN A 70 15.88 12.18 0.02
CA GLN A 70 14.93 12.80 0.94
C GLN A 70 14.25 11.76 1.84
N ILE A 71 13.80 10.63 1.28
CA ILE A 71 13.18 9.55 2.06
C ILE A 71 14.18 8.95 3.04
N LEU A 72 15.37 8.58 2.57
CA LEU A 72 16.42 7.97 3.41
C LEU A 72 16.78 8.87 4.59
N ASP A 73 16.83 10.19 4.39
CA ASP A 73 17.13 11.17 5.45
C ASP A 73 16.04 11.27 6.53
N LEU A 74 14.81 10.84 6.23
CA LEU A 74 13.73 10.75 7.22
C LEU A 74 13.83 9.46 8.06
N ILE A 75 14.61 8.47 7.61
CA ILE A 75 14.77 7.18 8.28
C ILE A 75 15.95 7.24 9.25
N PRO A 76 15.76 6.96 10.55
CA PRO A 76 16.86 6.91 11.50
C PRO A 76 18.00 5.99 11.04
N GLY A 77 19.21 6.54 10.96
CA GLY A 77 20.39 5.81 10.51
C GLY A 77 20.36 5.37 9.04
N ARG A 78 19.41 5.88 8.22
CA ARG A 78 19.17 5.45 6.83
C ARG A 78 18.99 3.92 6.69
N ALA A 79 18.57 3.27 7.76
CA ALA A 79 18.45 1.81 7.84
C ALA A 79 17.03 1.37 7.46
N THR A 80 16.79 1.18 6.16
CA THR A 80 15.48 0.77 5.61
C THR A 80 15.00 -0.60 6.10
N SER A 81 15.92 -1.45 6.57
CA SER A 81 15.62 -2.79 7.09
C SER A 81 15.40 -2.85 8.60
N ALA A 82 15.59 -1.74 9.32
CA ALA A 82 15.33 -1.68 10.75
C ALA A 82 13.83 -1.54 11.03
N TYR A 83 13.38 -2.04 12.18
CA TYR A 83 12.02 -1.78 12.65
C TYR A 83 11.79 -0.28 12.83
N SER A 84 10.65 0.21 12.36
CA SER A 84 10.18 1.56 12.66
C SER A 84 9.51 1.62 14.03
N HIS A 85 9.19 2.84 14.47
CA HIS A 85 8.21 3.03 15.54
C HIS A 85 6.86 2.38 15.14
N SER A 86 6.04 1.98 16.12
CA SER A 86 4.78 1.24 15.89
C SER A 86 3.78 2.01 15.04
N GLN A 87 3.85 3.34 15.06
CA GLN A 87 3.04 4.24 14.23
C GLN A 87 3.60 4.41 12.81
N GLY A 88 4.87 4.08 12.60
CA GLY A 88 5.61 4.36 11.36
C GLY A 88 6.78 5.32 11.57
N ILE A 89 7.44 5.68 10.49
CA ILE A 89 8.59 6.60 10.51
C ILE A 89 8.07 8.03 10.64
N LYS A 90 8.44 8.73 11.72
CA LYS A 90 7.93 10.07 12.07
C LYS A 90 7.98 11.06 10.89
N GLY A 91 9.13 11.16 10.22
CA GLY A 91 9.29 12.05 9.07
C GLY A 91 8.39 11.71 7.88
N LEU A 92 8.05 10.43 7.69
CA LEU A 92 7.07 10.02 6.67
C LEU A 92 5.65 10.40 7.09
N CYS A 93 5.28 10.22 8.37
CA CYS A 93 3.98 10.66 8.88
C CYS A 93 3.81 12.18 8.74
N GLU A 94 4.83 12.98 9.05
CA GLU A 94 4.84 14.43 8.85
C GLU A 94 4.64 14.81 7.37
N ALA A 95 5.34 14.14 6.46
CA ALA A 95 5.18 14.37 5.03
C ALA A 95 3.75 14.04 4.55
N ILE A 96 3.15 12.95 5.04
CA ILE A 96 1.78 12.58 4.71
C ILE A 96 0.78 13.59 5.28
N ALA A 97 0.96 14.05 6.52
CA ALA A 97 0.12 15.08 7.13
C ALA A 97 0.13 16.37 6.30
N ALA A 98 1.31 16.81 5.87
CA ALA A 98 1.45 17.99 5.02
C ALA A 98 0.71 17.84 3.68
N GLU A 99 0.79 16.68 3.03
CA GLU A 99 0.09 16.40 1.77
C GLU A 99 -1.42 16.29 1.94
N ILE A 100 -1.90 15.68 3.03
CA ILE A 100 -3.34 15.67 3.38
C ILE A 100 -3.82 17.10 3.57
N ALA A 101 -3.08 17.91 4.32
CA ALA A 101 -3.43 19.28 4.59
C ALA A 101 -3.47 20.14 3.32
N ALA A 102 -2.50 19.94 2.41
CA ALA A 102 -2.47 20.61 1.11
C ALA A 102 -3.63 20.19 0.20
N ARG A 103 -3.97 18.90 0.19
CA ARG A 103 -5.09 18.35 -0.62
C ARG A 103 -6.44 18.87 -0.14
N ASP A 104 -6.66 18.87 1.17
CA ASP A 104 -7.98 19.11 1.76
C ASP A 104 -8.18 20.58 2.19
N GLY A 105 -7.12 21.35 2.36
CA GLY A 105 -7.17 22.74 2.83
C GLY A 105 -7.41 22.88 4.34
N PHE A 106 -7.24 21.81 5.11
CA PHE A 106 -7.41 21.76 6.56
C PHE A 106 -6.14 21.24 7.24
N PRO A 107 -5.81 21.67 8.47
CA PRO A 107 -4.64 21.13 9.17
C PRO A 107 -4.79 19.62 9.39
N SER A 108 -3.68 18.89 9.28
CA SER A 108 -3.56 17.47 9.60
C SER A 108 -2.38 17.29 10.56
N ASP A 109 -2.57 16.48 11.60
CA ASP A 109 -1.49 16.14 12.55
C ASP A 109 -0.80 14.84 12.12
N ALA A 110 0.52 14.78 12.29
CA ALA A 110 1.29 13.57 12.07
C ALA A 110 1.04 12.52 13.15
N ASP A 111 0.71 12.96 14.38
CA ASP A 111 0.41 12.07 15.51
C ASP A 111 -0.90 11.29 15.30
N ASP A 112 -1.78 11.75 14.39
CA ASP A 112 -3.01 11.06 13.99
C ASP A 112 -2.79 10.06 12.82
N ILE A 113 -1.57 9.93 12.29
CA ILE A 113 -1.27 9.10 11.12
C ILE A 113 -0.54 7.83 11.53
N PHE A 114 -1.12 6.68 11.18
CA PHE A 114 -0.55 5.35 11.38
C PHE A 114 -0.27 4.67 10.04
N LEU A 115 0.97 4.25 9.81
CA LEU A 115 1.36 3.45 8.65
C LEU A 115 1.06 1.98 8.91
N THR A 116 0.43 1.31 7.95
CA THR A 116 0.04 -0.11 8.05
C THR A 116 0.34 -0.85 6.76
N ASP A 117 0.37 -2.18 6.84
CA ASP A 117 0.59 -3.09 5.71
C ASP A 117 -0.68 -3.26 4.85
N GLY A 118 -1.22 -2.12 4.42
CA GLY A 118 -2.47 -2.03 3.68
C GLY A 118 -3.69 -1.86 4.58
N LYS A 119 -4.86 -1.76 3.92
CA LYS A 119 -6.11 -1.34 4.55
C LYS A 119 -6.78 -2.39 5.43
N VAL A 120 -6.53 -3.67 5.18
CA VAL A 120 -7.26 -4.77 5.85
C VAL A 120 -6.89 -4.81 7.32
N ASP A 121 -5.60 -4.63 7.63
CA ASP A 121 -5.09 -4.62 9.00
C ASP A 121 -5.72 -3.51 9.84
N VAL A 122 -5.87 -2.30 9.27
CA VAL A 122 -6.55 -1.17 9.93
C VAL A 122 -8.00 -1.52 10.26
N ILE A 123 -8.72 -2.14 9.32
CA ILE A 123 -10.13 -2.48 9.51
C ILE A 123 -10.28 -3.49 10.65
N VAL A 124 -9.47 -4.55 10.66
CA VAL A 124 -9.50 -5.57 11.71
C VAL A 124 -9.13 -4.97 13.07
N HIS A 125 -8.06 -4.17 13.13
CA HIS A 125 -7.62 -3.50 14.35
C HIS A 125 -8.70 -2.57 14.92
N ASN A 126 -9.35 -1.77 14.06
CA ASN A 126 -10.41 -0.86 14.48
C ASN A 126 -11.63 -1.61 15.01
N PHE A 127 -12.05 -2.71 14.38
CA PHE A 127 -13.17 -3.53 14.89
C PHE A 127 -12.86 -4.14 16.26
N SER A 128 -11.65 -4.65 16.45
CA SER A 128 -11.19 -5.16 17.74
C SER A 128 -11.18 -4.06 18.80
N THR A 129 -10.69 -2.86 18.46
CA THR A 129 -10.61 -1.70 19.36
C THR A 129 -11.98 -1.25 19.88
N ILE A 130 -13.02 -1.28 19.03
CA ILE A 130 -14.40 -0.94 19.42
C ILE A 130 -15.15 -2.11 20.07
N GLY A 131 -14.45 -3.19 20.41
CA GLY A 131 -15.01 -4.32 21.15
C GLY A 131 -15.94 -5.20 20.33
N PHE A 132 -15.78 -5.26 19.00
CA PHE A 132 -16.59 -6.12 18.14
C PHE A 132 -16.37 -7.62 18.43
N ASP A 133 -15.14 -7.98 18.79
CA ASP A 133 -14.75 -9.38 19.07
C ASP A 133 -14.83 -9.75 20.57
N ALA A 134 -15.24 -8.82 21.44
CA ALA A 134 -15.29 -9.06 22.87
C ALA A 134 -16.60 -9.77 23.27
N PRO A 135 -16.56 -10.79 24.16
CA PRO A 135 -17.76 -11.34 24.78
C PRO A 135 -18.38 -10.28 25.70
N SER A 136 -19.25 -9.46 25.13
CA SER A 136 -19.91 -8.32 25.75
C SER A 136 -21.40 -8.60 25.94
N SER A 137 -21.96 -8.15 27.08
CA SER A 137 -23.41 -8.17 27.33
C SER A 137 -24.19 -7.12 26.52
N LYS A 138 -23.49 -6.26 25.77
CA LYS A 138 -24.05 -5.20 24.94
C LYS A 138 -23.70 -5.44 23.47
N SER A 139 -24.69 -5.34 22.60
CA SER A 139 -24.51 -5.41 21.15
C SER A 139 -24.02 -4.07 20.60
N THR A 140 -22.90 -4.08 19.88
CA THR A 140 -22.44 -2.92 19.09
C THR A 140 -23.12 -2.98 17.72
N THR A 141 -23.86 -1.93 17.35
CA THR A 141 -24.52 -1.82 16.03
C THR A 141 -23.74 -0.88 15.14
N ILE A 142 -23.45 -1.31 13.90
CA ILE A 142 -22.68 -0.52 12.92
C ILE A 142 -23.51 -0.36 11.65
N LEU A 143 -23.64 0.88 11.19
CA LEU A 143 -24.32 1.18 9.92
C LEU A 143 -23.42 0.81 8.75
N TRP A 144 -23.92 -0.05 7.86
CA TRP A 144 -23.24 -0.44 6.63
C TRP A 144 -24.07 -0.06 5.41
N LYS A 145 -23.39 0.34 4.32
CA LYS A 145 -24.06 0.52 3.02
C LYS A 145 -24.57 -0.83 2.52
N SER A 146 -25.77 -0.85 1.93
CA SER A 146 -26.40 -2.08 1.41
C SER A 146 -25.57 -2.81 0.36
N ARG A 147 -24.79 -2.08 -0.42
CA ARG A 147 -23.71 -2.62 -1.26
C ARG A 147 -22.38 -2.25 -0.65
N CYS A 148 -21.74 -3.23 -0.03
CA CYS A 148 -20.48 -3.06 0.66
C CYS A 148 -19.42 -4.00 0.13
N TYR A 149 -18.16 -3.66 0.39
CA TYR A 149 -17.04 -4.50 0.00
C TYR A 149 -16.98 -5.72 0.91
N SER A 150 -17.18 -6.90 0.33
CA SER A 150 -16.90 -8.20 0.96
C SER A 150 -15.62 -8.74 0.32
N SER A 151 -14.53 -8.79 1.08
CA SER A 151 -13.30 -9.48 0.69
C SER A 151 -13.46 -10.99 0.79
#